data_AF-A0A7X8A5I2-F1
#
_entry.id   AF-A0A7X8A5I2-F1
#
_cell.length_a   1.000
_cell.length_b   1.000
_cell.length_c   1.000
_cell.angle_alpha   90.00
_cell.angle_beta   90.00
_cell.angle_gamma   90.00
#
_symmetry.space_group_name_H-M   'P 1'
#
loop_
_entity.id
_entity.type
_entity.pdbx_description
1 polymer ?
#
loop_
_entity_poly.entity_id
_entity_poly.type
_entity_poly.pdbx_seq_one_letter_code
_entity_poly.pdbx_strand_id
1 'polypeptide(L)'
;MEQLFPESEGHKGYGMWVSPSLYSEKLHANGQMVQDGVRNILETFLCLDNHDNSVPIPPDPEDLDGFNFLSDRKADMNFLNKLVIEGPAYAHSQGGVPNMTIHIPRRNAFNIGQFYYMMEISVALSGYLAGHNPFIQPGVEAYKKAMFALAGKP
;
A
#
# COMPACT_ATOMS: atom_id res chain seq x y z
N MET A 1 1.23 5.08 -6.40
CA MET A 1 2.40 5.49 -5.59
C MET A 1 3.71 4.91 -6.11
N GLU A 2 3.71 3.79 -6.84
CA GLU A 2 4.91 3.15 -7.43
C GLU A 2 5.74 4.02 -8.37
N GLN A 3 5.13 5.01 -9.03
CA GLN A 3 5.89 5.98 -9.80
C GLN A 3 6.33 7.17 -8.93
N LEU A 4 5.36 7.77 -8.23
CA LEU A 4 5.54 9.02 -7.47
C LEU A 4 6.75 8.97 -6.55
N PHE A 5 6.85 7.95 -5.68
CA PHE A 5 7.93 7.88 -4.70
C PHE A 5 9.26 7.44 -5.31
N PRO A 6 9.35 6.31 -6.05
CA PRO A 6 10.63 5.87 -6.61
C PRO A 6 11.25 6.85 -7.62
N GLU A 7 10.47 7.50 -8.49
CA GLU A 7 11.01 8.46 -9.45
C GLU A 7 11.46 9.76 -8.76
N SER A 8 10.74 10.19 -7.72
CA SER A 8 11.11 11.36 -6.93
C SER A 8 12.28 11.10 -6.00
N GLU A 9 12.32 9.99 -5.24
CA GLU A 9 13.32 9.71 -4.19
C GLU A 9 14.55 8.92 -4.66
N GLY A 10 14.43 8.19 -5.79
CA GLY A 10 15.44 7.27 -6.30
C GLY A 10 16.68 7.95 -6.88
N HIS A 11 17.47 8.62 -6.04
CA HIS A 11 18.63 9.42 -6.44
C HIS A 11 19.86 9.10 -5.58
N LYS A 12 21.04 9.07 -6.22
CA LYS A 12 22.34 8.92 -5.54
C LYS A 12 22.45 7.70 -4.59
N GLY A 13 21.72 6.63 -4.87
CA GLY A 13 21.69 5.41 -4.05
C GLY A 13 20.75 5.47 -2.84
N TYR A 14 19.96 6.54 -2.71
CA TYR A 14 18.87 6.67 -1.75
C TYR A 14 17.51 6.38 -2.39
N GLY A 15 16.46 6.38 -1.56
CA GLY A 15 15.07 6.17 -1.95
C GLY A 15 14.55 4.80 -1.52
N MET A 16 13.25 4.73 -1.22
CA MET A 16 12.59 3.48 -0.89
C MET A 16 12.06 2.79 -2.13
N TRP A 17 12.22 1.46 -2.20
CA TRP A 17 11.48 0.67 -3.16
C TRP A 17 10.02 0.57 -2.72
N VAL A 18 9.10 0.98 -3.60
CA VAL A 18 7.66 0.92 -3.33
C VAL A 18 7.06 -0.29 -4.03
N SER A 19 6.45 -1.18 -3.25
CA SER A 19 5.71 -2.33 -3.75
C SER A 19 4.25 -2.23 -3.31
N PRO A 20 3.28 -2.16 -4.23
CA PRO A 20 1.87 -2.17 -3.87
C PRO A 20 1.50 -3.57 -3.38
N SER A 21 0.69 -3.63 -2.34
CA SER A 21 0.12 -4.88 -1.85
C SER A 21 -1.38 -4.72 -1.67
N LEU A 22 -2.14 -5.61 -2.29
CA LEU A 22 -3.60 -5.67 -2.17
C LEU A 22 -3.92 -6.78 -1.17
N TYR A 23 -4.37 -6.40 0.02
CA TYR A 23 -4.81 -7.37 1.04
C TYR A 23 -6.30 -7.67 0.87
N SER A 24 -6.76 -8.90 1.15
CA SER A 24 -6.01 -10.03 1.73
C SER A 24 -5.17 -10.84 0.75
N GLU A 25 -5.35 -10.70 -0.56
CA GLU A 25 -4.70 -11.56 -1.58
C GLU A 25 -3.18 -11.72 -1.35
N LYS A 26 -2.47 -10.61 -1.11
CA LYS A 26 -1.02 -10.63 -0.92
C LYS A 26 -0.56 -11.25 0.40
N LEU A 27 -1.41 -11.31 1.42
CA LEU A 27 -1.09 -12.10 2.64
C LEU A 27 -0.84 -13.57 2.30
N HIS A 28 -1.47 -14.09 1.24
CA HIS A 28 -1.32 -15.46 0.77
C HIS A 28 -0.20 -15.63 -0.28
N ALA A 29 0.58 -14.59 -0.56
CA ALA A 29 1.69 -14.65 -1.50
C ALA A 29 3.02 -14.19 -0.86
N ASN A 30 3.07 -12.95 -0.37
CA ASN A 30 4.26 -12.37 0.26
C ASN A 30 4.10 -12.13 1.77
N GLY A 31 2.96 -12.47 2.38
CA GLY A 31 2.72 -12.31 3.81
C GLY A 31 3.79 -12.97 4.69
N GLN A 32 4.29 -14.16 4.31
CA GLN A 32 5.38 -14.83 5.02
C GLN A 32 6.69 -14.02 5.03
N MET A 33 7.00 -13.33 3.92
CA MET A 33 8.19 -12.47 3.82
C MET A 33 8.03 -11.23 4.71
N VAL A 34 6.84 -10.63 4.74
CA VAL A 34 6.56 -9.48 5.60
C VAL A 34 6.63 -9.89 7.07
N GLN A 35 6.04 -11.03 7.46
CA GLN A 35 6.01 -11.48 8.84
C GLN A 35 7.40 -11.87 9.38
N ASP A 36 8.14 -12.74 8.68
CA ASP A 36 9.37 -13.37 9.21
C ASP A 36 10.63 -13.18 8.33
N GLY A 37 10.53 -12.45 7.22
CA GLY A 37 11.69 -12.12 6.37
C GLY A 37 12.64 -11.09 7.01
N VAL A 38 13.53 -10.51 6.19
CA VAL A 38 14.45 -9.46 6.65
C VAL A 38 13.66 -8.24 7.15
N ARG A 39 14.10 -7.64 8.27
CA ARG A 39 13.47 -6.44 8.86
C ARG A 39 13.92 -5.16 8.13
N ASN A 40 13.61 -5.08 6.84
CA ASN A 40 13.91 -3.96 5.96
C ASN A 40 12.66 -3.46 5.19
N ILE A 41 11.48 -3.81 5.70
CA ILE A 41 10.17 -3.45 5.15
C ILE A 41 9.50 -2.51 6.16
N LEU A 42 8.78 -1.52 5.64
CA LEU A 42 7.74 -0.81 6.38
C LEU A 42 6.44 -0.87 5.58
N GLU A 43 5.30 -0.78 6.25
CA GLU A 43 3.99 -0.80 5.60
C GLU A 43 3.23 0.50 5.83
N THR A 44 2.56 0.99 4.79
CA THR A 44 1.57 2.07 4.89
C THR A 44 0.25 1.54 4.40
N PHE A 45 -0.65 1.23 5.33
CA PHE A 45 -1.98 0.73 5.02
C PHE A 45 -2.88 1.87 4.57
N LEU A 46 -3.73 1.63 3.58
CA LEU A 46 -4.82 2.52 3.20
C LEU A 46 -6.14 1.89 3.66
N CYS A 47 -6.77 2.51 4.66
CA CYS A 47 -8.04 2.03 5.21
C CYS A 47 -9.17 2.97 4.77
N LEU A 48 -10.24 2.39 4.21
CA LEU A 48 -11.45 3.14 3.93
C LEU A 48 -12.37 3.07 5.16
N ASP A 49 -12.83 4.21 5.67
CA ASP A 49 -13.71 4.21 6.85
C ASP A 49 -15.17 3.91 6.48
N ASN A 50 -15.65 4.46 5.35
CA ASN A 50 -17.01 4.25 4.87
C ASN A 50 -17.03 3.71 3.45
N HIS A 51 -17.81 2.65 3.26
CA HIS A 51 -18.01 1.96 2.00
C HIS A 51 -19.33 2.37 1.33
N ASP A 52 -19.39 2.27 0.00
CA ASP A 52 -20.60 2.63 -0.78
C ASP A 52 -21.69 1.56 -0.73
N ASN A 53 -21.34 0.35 -0.30
CA ASN A 53 -22.20 -0.82 -0.22
C ASN A 53 -21.83 -1.66 1.01
N SER A 54 -22.77 -2.50 1.46
CA SER A 54 -22.57 -3.49 2.50
C SER A 54 -23.14 -4.83 2.03
N VAL A 55 -22.46 -5.91 2.37
CA VAL A 55 -22.87 -7.29 2.07
C VAL A 55 -22.90 -8.03 3.40
N PRO A 56 -24.09 -8.25 4.00
CA PRO A 56 -24.22 -9.00 5.24
C PRO A 56 -23.73 -10.44 5.07
N ILE A 57 -23.14 -11.00 6.13
CA ILE A 57 -22.79 -12.41 6.17
C ILE A 57 -24.05 -13.19 6.58
N PRO A 58 -24.59 -14.06 5.71
CA PRO A 58 -25.79 -14.82 6.03
C PRO A 58 -25.46 -15.91 7.08
N PRO A 59 -26.42 -16.27 7.95
CA PRO A 59 -26.27 -17.44 8.80
C PRO A 59 -26.41 -18.72 7.98
N ASP A 60 -25.69 -19.77 8.38
CA ASP A 60 -25.83 -21.13 7.87
C ASP A 60 -26.41 -22.04 8.96
N PRO A 61 -27.61 -22.63 8.78
CA PRO A 61 -28.17 -23.57 9.75
C PRO A 61 -27.27 -24.76 10.11
N GLU A 62 -26.36 -25.19 9.23
CA GLU A 62 -25.48 -26.33 9.47
C GLU A 62 -24.14 -25.95 10.12
N ASP A 63 -23.72 -24.67 10.02
CA ASP A 63 -22.46 -24.12 10.56
C ASP A 63 -21.21 -24.97 10.26
N LEU A 64 -21.14 -25.58 9.08
CA LEU A 64 -20.05 -26.52 8.75
C LEU A 64 -18.67 -25.85 8.70
N ASP A 65 -18.62 -24.54 8.44
CA ASP A 65 -17.39 -23.73 8.43
C ASP A 65 -17.09 -23.05 9.78
N GLY A 66 -18.02 -23.11 10.73
CA GLY A 66 -17.92 -22.47 12.04
C GLY A 66 -17.93 -20.93 11.98
N PHE A 67 -18.45 -20.33 10.90
CA PHE A 67 -18.49 -18.87 10.72
C PHE A 67 -19.78 -18.20 11.21
N ASN A 68 -20.75 -18.93 11.77
CA ASN A 68 -21.98 -18.32 12.29
C ASN A 68 -21.73 -17.25 13.37
N PHE A 69 -20.61 -17.28 14.09
CA PHE A 69 -20.27 -16.20 15.03
C PHE A 69 -20.16 -14.82 14.36
N LEU A 70 -19.92 -14.77 13.04
CA LEU A 70 -19.91 -13.54 12.25
C LEU A 70 -21.35 -13.06 12.00
N SER A 71 -22.24 -13.95 11.57
CA SER A 71 -23.66 -13.62 11.38
C SER A 71 -24.36 -13.27 12.70
N ASP A 72 -24.02 -13.93 13.81
CA ASP A 72 -24.55 -13.65 15.15
C ASP A 72 -24.20 -12.23 15.62
N ARG A 73 -23.04 -11.74 15.20
CA ARG A 73 -22.58 -10.35 15.43
C ARG A 73 -23.16 -9.36 14.42
N LYS A 74 -23.99 -9.81 13.48
CA LYS A 74 -24.46 -9.03 12.32
C LYS A 74 -23.32 -8.41 11.53
N ALA A 75 -22.21 -9.15 11.41
CA ALA A 75 -21.06 -8.71 10.64
C ALA A 75 -21.38 -8.65 9.13
N ASP A 76 -20.67 -7.79 8.44
CA ASP A 76 -20.71 -7.66 6.99
C ASP A 76 -19.29 -7.78 6.40
N MET A 77 -19.20 -7.82 5.07
CA MET A 77 -17.91 -7.91 4.39
C MET A 77 -17.00 -6.70 4.64
N ASN A 78 -17.56 -5.52 4.97
CA ASN A 78 -16.75 -4.33 5.27
C ASN A 78 -16.08 -4.47 6.64
N PHE A 79 -16.78 -5.02 7.62
CA PHE A 79 -16.22 -5.39 8.92
C PHE A 79 -15.04 -6.36 8.76
N LEU A 80 -15.19 -7.42 7.95
CA LEU A 80 -14.09 -8.34 7.67
C LEU A 80 -12.92 -7.67 6.95
N ASN A 81 -13.21 -6.81 5.96
CA ASN A 81 -12.17 -6.09 5.23
C ASN A 81 -11.34 -5.16 6.15
N LYS A 82 -11.98 -4.55 7.15
CA LYS A 82 -11.28 -3.77 8.18
C LYS A 82 -10.36 -4.65 9.04
N LEU A 83 -10.83 -5.84 9.45
CA LEU A 83 -10.00 -6.80 10.20
C LEU A 83 -8.80 -7.31 9.39
N VAL A 84 -8.94 -7.42 8.07
CA VAL A 84 -7.84 -7.77 7.13
C VAL A 84 -6.76 -6.68 7.07
N ILE A 85 -7.03 -5.46 7.55
CA ILE A 85 -6.01 -4.42 7.75
C ILE A 85 -5.48 -4.49 9.18
N GLU A 86 -6.36 -4.42 10.18
CA GLU A 86 -5.98 -4.32 11.59
C GLU A 86 -5.21 -5.55 12.09
N GLY A 87 -5.64 -6.75 11.69
CA GLY A 87 -4.99 -8.01 12.08
C GLY A 87 -3.55 -8.11 11.59
N PRO A 88 -3.29 -8.04 10.27
CA PRO A 88 -1.94 -8.03 9.74
C PRO A 88 -1.10 -6.86 10.23
N ALA A 89 -1.65 -5.64 10.31
CA ALA A 89 -0.90 -4.49 10.85
C ALA A 89 -0.42 -4.76 12.29
N TYR A 90 -1.27 -5.33 13.15
CA TYR A 90 -0.86 -5.72 14.50
C TYR A 90 0.22 -6.82 14.48
N ALA A 91 -0.01 -7.90 13.73
CA ALA A 91 0.91 -9.04 13.66
C ALA A 91 2.28 -8.66 13.08
N HIS A 92 2.31 -7.86 12.02
CA HIS A 92 3.53 -7.36 11.39
C HIS A 92 4.28 -6.39 12.32
N SER A 93 3.57 -5.53 13.05
CA SER A 93 4.17 -4.64 14.06
C SER A 93 4.85 -5.44 15.18
N GLN A 94 4.18 -6.48 15.70
CA GLN A 94 4.79 -7.40 16.67
C GLN A 94 5.98 -8.18 16.08
N GLY A 95 5.94 -8.48 14.78
CA GLY A 95 7.06 -9.06 14.03
C GLY A 95 8.19 -8.07 13.72
N GLY A 96 8.12 -6.81 14.18
CA GLY A 96 9.15 -5.81 13.98
C GLY A 96 9.11 -5.10 12.61
N VAL A 97 7.99 -5.13 11.90
CA VAL A 97 7.74 -4.31 10.71
C VAL A 97 7.08 -2.99 11.16
N PRO A 98 7.74 -1.84 11.02
CA PRO A 98 7.11 -0.55 11.28
C PRO A 98 5.93 -0.36 10.33
N ASN A 99 4.79 0.08 10.85
CA ASN A 99 3.65 0.40 10.01
C ASN A 99 2.88 1.61 10.49
N MET A 100 2.12 2.18 9.56
CA MET A 100 1.15 3.23 9.80
C MET A 100 -0.07 3.02 8.90
N THR A 101 -1.20 3.62 9.28
CA THR A 101 -2.45 3.53 8.53
C THR A 101 -2.95 4.91 8.17
N ILE A 102 -3.30 5.10 6.92
CA ILE A 102 -3.96 6.30 6.41
C ILE A 102 -5.44 5.98 6.25
N HIS A 103 -6.26 6.66 7.04
CA HIS A 103 -7.71 6.56 6.99
C HIS A 103 -8.28 7.52 5.94
N ILE A 104 -9.00 6.96 4.97
CA ILE A 104 -9.70 7.70 3.92
C ILE A 104 -11.19 7.65 4.29
N PRO A 105 -11.86 8.79 4.56
CA PRO A 105 -13.22 8.77 5.10
C PRO A 105 -14.24 8.06 4.20
N ARG A 106 -14.11 8.24 2.88
CA ARG A 106 -14.97 7.62 1.85
C ARG A 106 -14.31 7.68 0.48
N ARG A 107 -14.63 6.74 -0.41
CA ARG A 107 -14.09 6.71 -1.77
C ARG A 107 -14.89 7.65 -2.68
N ASN A 108 -14.56 8.93 -2.64
CA ASN A 108 -15.11 9.94 -3.52
C ASN A 108 -14.00 10.89 -4.02
N ALA A 109 -14.30 11.68 -5.05
CA ALA A 109 -13.32 12.56 -5.69
C ALA A 109 -12.65 13.54 -4.70
N PHE A 110 -13.42 14.05 -3.72
CA PHE A 110 -12.91 14.98 -2.71
C PHE A 110 -11.82 14.34 -1.84
N ASN A 111 -12.12 13.20 -1.21
CA ASN A 111 -11.20 12.52 -0.31
C ASN A 111 -9.98 11.94 -1.06
N ILE A 112 -10.19 11.42 -2.27
CA ILE A 112 -9.09 10.91 -3.10
C ILE A 112 -8.18 12.05 -3.56
N GLY A 113 -8.74 13.21 -3.91
CA GLY A 113 -7.96 14.40 -4.21
C GLY A 113 -7.09 14.86 -3.03
N GLN A 114 -7.66 14.88 -1.82
CA GLN A 114 -6.89 15.18 -0.60
C GLN A 114 -5.76 14.17 -0.38
N PHE A 115 -6.03 12.88 -0.56
CA PHE A 115 -5.02 11.83 -0.43
C PHE A 115 -3.88 11.99 -1.43
N TYR A 116 -4.18 12.23 -2.71
CA TYR A 116 -3.15 12.45 -3.73
C TYR A 116 -2.29 13.67 -3.42
N TYR A 117 -2.92 14.80 -3.09
CA TYR A 117 -2.19 16.02 -2.77
C TYR A 117 -1.30 15.86 -1.53
N MET A 118 -1.77 15.13 -0.52
CA MET A 118 -0.97 14.78 0.65
C MET A 118 0.27 13.95 0.27
N MET A 119 0.13 13.01 -0.66
CA MET A 119 1.25 12.17 -1.14
C MET A 119 2.25 12.96 -2.00
N GLU A 120 1.78 13.88 -2.83
CA GLU A 120 2.64 14.77 -3.61
C GLU A 120 3.46 15.69 -2.71
N ILE A 121 2.86 16.24 -1.65
CA ILE A 121 3.58 17.04 -0.66
C ILE A 121 4.57 16.16 0.13
N SER A 122 4.15 14.97 0.57
CA SER A 122 5.00 14.11 1.40
C SER A 122 6.26 13.65 0.67
N VAL A 123 6.16 13.27 -0.61
CA VAL A 123 7.33 12.87 -1.40
C VAL A 123 8.25 14.05 -1.69
N ALA A 124 7.70 15.25 -1.91
CA ALA A 124 8.50 16.45 -2.12
C ALA A 124 9.33 16.77 -0.86
N LEU A 125 8.71 16.72 0.32
CA LEU A 125 9.40 16.88 1.60
C LEU A 125 10.44 15.79 1.83
N SER A 126 10.09 14.52 1.53
CA SER A 126 11.00 13.38 1.65
C SER A 126 12.27 13.56 0.81
N GLY A 127 12.13 13.95 -0.45
CA GLY A 127 13.30 14.18 -1.32
C GLY A 127 14.20 15.32 -0.85
N TYR A 128 13.61 16.41 -0.33
CA TYR A 128 14.38 17.48 0.28
C TYR A 128 15.10 17.04 1.56
N LEU A 129 14.46 16.23 2.41
CA LEU A 129 15.09 15.63 3.59
C LEU A 129 16.23 14.67 3.20
N ALA A 130 16.10 13.97 2.08
CA ALA A 130 17.15 13.13 1.51
C ALA A 130 18.26 13.93 0.78
N GLY A 131 18.13 15.26 0.67
CA GLY A 131 19.16 16.14 0.10
C GLY A 131 19.27 16.11 -1.43
N HIS A 132 18.18 15.83 -2.15
CA HIS A 132 18.13 15.94 -3.61
C HIS A 132 16.87 16.68 -4.09
N ASN A 133 16.82 16.94 -5.41
CA ASN A 133 15.65 17.53 -6.06
C ASN A 133 14.65 16.39 -6.38
N PRO A 134 13.41 16.41 -5.85
CA PRO A 134 12.42 15.36 -6.09
C PRO A 134 11.66 15.51 -7.42
N PHE A 135 11.93 16.57 -8.20
CA PHE A 135 11.18 16.93 -9.41
C PHE A 135 11.96 16.64 -10.70
N ILE A 136 12.97 15.77 -10.64
CA ILE A 136 13.80 15.39 -11.79
C ILE A 136 13.97 13.88 -11.83
N GLN A 137 14.27 13.34 -13.01
CA GLN A 137 14.46 11.90 -13.24
C GLN A 137 15.67 11.60 -14.15
N PRO A 138 16.88 12.13 -13.89
CA PRO A 138 17.99 12.09 -14.84
C PRO A 138 18.42 10.66 -15.22
N GLY A 139 18.21 9.68 -14.33
CA GLY A 139 18.57 8.27 -14.57
C GLY A 139 17.86 7.65 -15.77
N VAL A 140 16.65 8.11 -16.11
CA VAL A 140 15.86 7.52 -17.21
C VAL A 140 16.51 7.74 -18.58
N GLU A 141 17.36 8.76 -18.70
CA GLU A 141 18.04 9.08 -19.94
C GLU A 141 19.13 8.06 -20.29
N ALA A 142 19.66 7.32 -19.32
CA ALA A 142 20.72 6.34 -19.56
C ALA A 142 20.25 5.20 -20.48
N TYR A 143 19.11 4.57 -20.17
CA TYR A 143 18.58 3.49 -21.00
C TYR A 143 17.99 4.02 -22.31
N LYS A 144 17.47 5.25 -22.35
CA LYS A 144 17.05 5.89 -23.61
C LYS A 144 18.22 6.08 -24.57
N LYS A 145 19.37 6.58 -24.07
CA LYS A 145 20.60 6.71 -24.86
C LYS A 145 21.10 5.36 -25.37
N ALA A 146 21.12 4.34 -24.51
CA ALA A 146 21.50 2.98 -24.91
C ALA A 146 20.57 2.44 -26.01
N MET A 147 19.25 2.60 -25.84
CA MET A 147 18.25 2.20 -26.84
C MET A 147 18.46 2.93 -28.18
N PHE A 148 18.70 4.24 -28.16
CA PHE A 148 18.97 5.00 -29.38
C PHE A 148 20.25 4.55 -30.10
N ALA A 149 21.32 4.28 -29.35
CA ALA A 149 22.56 3.75 -29.90
C ALA A 149 22.34 2.36 -30.54
N LEU A 150 21.62 1.46 -29.86
CA LEU A 150 21.29 0.13 -30.38
C LEU A 150 20.36 0.19 -31.60
N ALA A 151 19.49 1.19 -31.68
CA ALA A 151 18.60 1.42 -32.82
C ALA A 151 19.30 2.12 -34.00
N GLY A 152 20.59 2.45 -33.90
CA GLY A 152 21.34 3.13 -34.95
C GLY A 152 20.90 4.58 -35.19
N LYS A 153 20.34 5.24 -34.17
CA LYS A 153 20.01 6.67 -34.26
C LYS A 153 21.33 7.46 -34.40
N PRO A 154 21.48 8.29 -35.45
CA PRO A 154 22.69 9.08 -35.67
C PRO A 154 22.95 10.08 -34.53
#